data_AF-A0A920UXM7-F1
#
_entry.id   AF-A0A920UXM7-F1
#
_cell.length_a   1.000
_cell.length_b   1.000
_cell.length_c   1.000
_cell.angle_alpha   90.00
_cell.angle_beta   90.00
_cell.angle_gamma   90.00
#
_symmetry.space_group_name_H-M   'P 1'
#
loop_
_entity.id
_entity.type
_entity.pdbx_description
1 polymer ?
#
loop_
_entity_poly.entity_id
_entity_poly.type
_entity_poly.pdbx_seq_one_letter_code
_entity_poly.pdbx_strand_id
1 'polypeptide(L)'
;MLRHGTYCVNCCWTLRVRRISRFRLAEFLSKKYLADGRVDDAYVASIRFQFEFYPDDSEWKLLRAKILLLHDEPTLAALELADLQGVQVQLLLSIARLREGATSPELTMVEMTQLKEETQGDTQLERLRLGISAEASRLAGDLEGRVRALESLLSHGETSLGVLGTVSIATLLKAYGLLANEVANRQHLLVGDTASWLRFARSVARSPWFPGRFMRTSHRPLRW
;
A
#
# COMPACT_ATOMS: atom_id res chain seq x y z
N MET A 1 -15.35 2.74 -35.69
CA MET A 1 -14.58 2.34 -34.49
C MET A 1 -15.17 3.07 -33.29
N LEU A 2 -16.22 2.50 -32.69
CA LEU A 2 -16.97 3.11 -31.58
C LEU A 2 -16.59 2.38 -30.29
N ARG A 3 -16.22 3.17 -29.27
CA ARG A 3 -15.83 2.71 -27.95
C ARG A 3 -17.06 2.13 -27.22
N HIS A 4 -17.04 0.85 -26.89
CA HIS A 4 -17.95 0.23 -25.93
C HIS A 4 -17.31 0.25 -24.55
N GLY A 5 -17.95 0.89 -23.55
CA GLY A 5 -17.45 0.83 -22.17
C GLY A 5 -18.23 1.60 -21.09
N THR A 6 -19.07 2.58 -21.44
CA THR A 6 -19.69 3.50 -20.44
C THR A 6 -21.14 3.14 -20.03
N TYR A 7 -21.70 2.02 -20.47
CA TYR A 7 -23.16 1.76 -20.39
C TYR A 7 -23.64 0.76 -19.32
N CYS A 8 -22.97 0.63 -18.17
CA CYS A 8 -23.45 -0.31 -17.13
C CYS A 8 -23.93 0.34 -15.83
N VAL A 9 -23.46 1.53 -15.48
CA VAL A 9 -23.86 2.19 -14.22
C VAL A 9 -25.29 2.72 -14.28
N ASN A 10 -25.81 3.10 -15.46
CA ASN A 10 -27.19 3.62 -15.59
C ASN A 10 -28.26 2.55 -15.84
N CYS A 11 -27.93 1.44 -16.50
CA CYS A 11 -28.94 0.47 -16.96
C CYS A 11 -29.51 -0.42 -15.85
N CYS A 12 -28.82 -0.61 -14.73
CA CYS A 12 -29.33 -1.42 -13.62
C CYS A 12 -30.39 -0.68 -12.76
N TRP A 13 -30.46 0.65 -12.85
CA TRP A 13 -31.26 1.49 -11.94
C TRP A 13 -32.63 1.87 -12.49
N THR A 14 -32.89 1.65 -13.78
CA THR A 14 -34.21 1.84 -14.42
C THR A 14 -35.16 0.65 -14.21
N LEU A 15 -34.66 -0.48 -13.67
CA LEU A 15 -35.50 -1.63 -13.35
C LEU A 15 -36.16 -1.42 -11.98
N ARG A 16 -37.48 -1.64 -11.93
CA ARG A 16 -38.33 -1.53 -10.73
C ARG A 16 -38.07 -2.69 -9.78
N VAL A 17 -36.85 -2.81 -9.27
CA VAL A 17 -36.45 -3.86 -8.33
C VAL A 17 -36.76 -3.41 -6.91
N ARG A 18 -37.31 -4.31 -6.08
CA ARG A 18 -37.62 -4.05 -4.66
C ARG A 18 -36.38 -3.48 -3.94
N ARG A 19 -36.60 -2.61 -2.94
CA ARG A 19 -35.54 -1.88 -2.20
C ARG A 19 -34.42 -2.80 -1.65
N ILE A 20 -34.79 -3.99 -1.15
CA ILE A 20 -33.83 -5.01 -0.63
C ILE A 20 -32.92 -5.55 -1.74
N SER A 21 -33.43 -5.73 -2.96
CA SER A 21 -32.66 -6.21 -4.10
C SER A 21 -31.69 -5.14 -4.62
N ARG A 22 -32.06 -3.85 -4.52
CA ARG A 22 -31.18 -2.72 -4.89
C ARG A 22 -30.05 -2.53 -3.86
N PHE A 23 -30.31 -2.77 -2.58
CA PHE A 23 -29.30 -2.74 -1.52
C PHE A 23 -28.17 -3.74 -1.81
N ARG A 24 -28.50 -5.04 -1.93
CA ARG A 24 -27.50 -6.09 -2.20
C ARG A 24 -26.78 -5.90 -3.53
N LEU A 25 -27.47 -5.37 -4.53
CA LEU A 25 -26.88 -5.14 -5.85
C LEU A 25 -25.82 -4.05 -5.82
N ALA A 26 -26.08 -2.93 -5.14
CA ALA A 26 -25.13 -1.81 -5.08
C ALA A 26 -23.89 -2.12 -4.25
N GLU A 27 -24.05 -2.81 -3.12
CA GLU A 27 -22.93 -3.35 -2.33
C GLU A 27 -22.09 -4.34 -3.15
N PHE A 28 -22.75 -5.28 -3.84
CA PHE A 28 -22.10 -6.24 -4.72
C PHE A 28 -21.35 -5.57 -5.88
N LEU A 29 -21.96 -4.57 -6.53
CA LEU A 29 -21.34 -3.83 -7.63
C LEU A 29 -20.09 -3.08 -7.15
N SER A 30 -20.12 -2.47 -5.97
CA SER A 30 -18.95 -1.79 -5.40
C SER A 30 -17.79 -2.78 -5.16
N LYS A 31 -18.10 -3.93 -4.55
CA LYS A 31 -17.13 -5.02 -4.35
C LYS A 31 -16.58 -5.56 -5.68
N LYS A 32 -17.43 -5.71 -6.68
CA LYS A 32 -17.05 -6.19 -8.02
C LYS A 32 -16.15 -5.19 -8.73
N TYR A 33 -16.53 -3.91 -8.78
CA TYR A 33 -15.72 -2.88 -9.43
C TYR A 33 -14.33 -2.76 -8.79
N LEU A 34 -14.27 -2.88 -7.46
CA LEU A 34 -13.01 -2.91 -6.74
C LEU A 34 -12.14 -4.12 -7.12
N ALA A 35 -12.74 -5.31 -7.21
CA ALA A 35 -12.04 -6.52 -7.66
C ALA A 35 -11.55 -6.42 -9.12
N ASP A 36 -12.30 -5.73 -9.98
CA ASP A 36 -11.96 -5.47 -11.39
C ASP A 36 -10.96 -4.29 -11.55
N GLY A 37 -10.50 -3.66 -10.46
CA GLY A 37 -9.59 -2.51 -10.49
C GLY A 37 -10.22 -1.20 -10.98
N ARG A 38 -11.56 -1.15 -11.11
CA ARG A 38 -12.33 0.02 -11.58
C ARG A 38 -12.69 0.94 -10.43
N VAL A 39 -11.66 1.60 -9.87
CA VAL A 39 -11.80 2.42 -8.65
C VAL A 39 -12.83 3.55 -8.80
N ASP A 40 -12.85 4.26 -9.93
CA ASP A 40 -13.79 5.37 -10.17
C ASP A 40 -15.25 4.89 -10.15
N ASP A 41 -15.53 3.74 -10.78
CA ASP A 41 -16.86 3.16 -10.78
C ASP A 41 -17.26 2.66 -9.39
N ALA A 42 -16.33 2.08 -8.64
CA ALA A 42 -16.54 1.69 -7.25
C ALA A 42 -16.86 2.91 -6.37
N TYR A 43 -16.16 4.02 -6.56
CA TYR A 43 -16.39 5.27 -5.86
C TYR A 43 -17.79 5.83 -6.14
N VAL A 44 -18.18 5.97 -7.42
CA VAL A 44 -19.51 6.45 -7.81
C VAL A 44 -20.62 5.53 -7.26
N ALA A 45 -20.44 4.21 -7.37
CA ALA A 45 -21.38 3.24 -6.81
C ALA A 45 -21.50 3.39 -5.28
N SER A 46 -20.38 3.61 -4.58
CA SER A 46 -20.36 3.78 -3.14
C SER A 46 -21.07 5.04 -2.66
N ILE A 47 -20.94 6.15 -3.39
CA ILE A 47 -21.68 7.39 -3.10
C ILE A 47 -23.18 7.13 -3.22
N ARG A 48 -23.60 6.51 -4.33
CA ARG A 48 -25.02 6.23 -4.55
C ARG A 48 -25.60 5.33 -3.47
N PHE A 49 -24.87 4.29 -3.09
CA PHE A 49 -25.28 3.39 -2.03
C PHE A 49 -25.40 4.10 -0.68
N GLN A 50 -24.42 4.95 -0.33
CA GLN A 50 -24.45 5.74 0.90
C GLN A 50 -25.70 6.63 0.97
N PHE A 51 -26.00 7.37 -0.10
CA PHE A 51 -27.14 8.29 -0.13
C PHE A 51 -28.51 7.58 -0.16
N GLU A 52 -28.61 6.41 -0.78
CA GLU A 52 -29.91 5.73 -0.92
C GLU A 52 -30.28 4.91 0.31
N PHE A 53 -29.29 4.34 0.98
CA PHE A 53 -29.52 3.35 2.05
C PHE A 53 -29.01 3.78 3.42
N TYR A 54 -28.15 4.79 3.52
CA TYR A 54 -27.49 5.22 4.76
C TYR A 54 -26.98 4.02 5.60
N PRO A 55 -26.22 3.09 4.98
CA PRO A 55 -25.62 1.98 5.70
C PRO A 55 -24.70 2.50 6.80
N ASP A 56 -24.74 1.84 7.96
CA ASP A 56 -23.97 2.22 9.15
C ASP A 56 -23.21 1.03 9.78
N ASP A 57 -23.22 -0.12 9.11
CA ASP A 57 -22.49 -1.29 9.57
C ASP A 57 -20.97 -1.15 9.33
N SER A 58 -20.18 -1.77 10.21
CA SER A 58 -18.73 -1.68 10.16
C SER A 58 -18.13 -2.27 8.89
N GLU A 59 -18.75 -3.30 8.29
CA GLU A 59 -18.24 -3.91 7.06
C GLU A 59 -18.33 -2.95 5.88
N TRP A 60 -19.46 -2.25 5.75
CA TRP A 60 -19.65 -1.21 4.74
C TRP A 60 -18.68 -0.06 4.92
N LYS A 61 -18.59 0.52 6.12
CA LYS A 61 -17.66 1.63 6.42
C LYS A 61 -16.22 1.27 6.07
N LEU A 62 -15.79 0.06 6.42
CA LEU A 62 -14.46 -0.44 6.10
C LEU A 62 -14.23 -0.58 4.58
N LEU A 63 -15.22 -1.09 3.84
CA LEU A 63 -15.16 -1.18 2.38
C LEU A 63 -15.10 0.23 1.75
N ARG A 64 -15.96 1.13 2.19
CA ARG A 64 -16.06 2.50 1.69
C ARG A 64 -14.75 3.26 1.93
N ALA A 65 -14.16 3.15 3.12
CA ALA A 65 -12.87 3.74 3.42
C ALA A 65 -11.75 3.24 2.49
N LYS A 66 -11.73 1.94 2.13
CA LYS A 66 -10.76 1.40 1.17
C LYS A 66 -10.97 1.98 -0.23
N ILE A 67 -12.22 2.11 -0.68
CA ILE A 67 -12.56 2.75 -1.97
C ILE A 67 -12.10 4.21 -1.97
N LEU A 68 -12.37 4.95 -0.89
CA LEU A 68 -11.94 6.34 -0.73
C LEU A 68 -10.42 6.49 -0.76
N LEU A 69 -9.68 5.64 -0.05
CA LEU A 69 -8.21 5.64 -0.10
C LEU A 69 -7.64 5.33 -1.48
N LEU A 70 -8.29 4.45 -2.24
CA LEU A 70 -7.89 4.12 -3.61
C LEU A 70 -8.21 5.25 -4.60
N HIS A 71 -9.28 6.00 -4.35
CA HIS A 71 -9.70 7.16 -5.12
C HIS A 71 -9.00 8.46 -4.67
N ASP A 72 -7.99 8.36 -3.79
CA ASP A 72 -7.24 9.51 -3.27
C ASP A 72 -8.08 10.52 -2.46
N GLU A 73 -9.05 10.02 -1.69
CA GLU A 73 -9.90 10.78 -0.77
C GLU A 73 -9.58 10.43 0.71
N PRO A 74 -8.34 10.67 1.20
CA PRO A 74 -7.89 10.20 2.51
C PRO A 74 -8.69 10.80 3.67
N THR A 75 -9.08 12.07 3.60
CA THR A 75 -9.85 12.73 4.66
C THR A 75 -11.24 12.12 4.82
N LEU A 76 -11.93 11.83 3.73
CA LEU A 76 -13.22 11.13 3.79
C LEU A 76 -13.04 9.69 4.31
N ALA A 77 -11.95 9.02 3.95
CA ALA A 77 -11.66 7.69 4.46
C ALA A 77 -11.44 7.71 5.99
N ALA A 78 -10.71 8.71 6.50
CA ALA A 78 -10.50 8.86 7.94
C ALA A 78 -11.81 9.11 8.70
N LEU A 79 -12.72 9.93 8.14
CA LEU A 79 -14.04 10.18 8.71
C LEU A 79 -14.90 8.91 8.76
N GLU A 80 -14.89 8.10 7.70
CA GLU A 80 -15.61 6.82 7.66
C GLU A 80 -15.12 5.80 8.68
N LEU A 81 -13.86 5.89 9.11
CA LEU A 81 -13.23 4.97 10.04
C LEU A 81 -13.24 5.45 11.50
N ALA A 82 -13.70 6.68 11.76
CA ALA A 82 -13.47 7.38 13.02
C ALA A 82 -14.08 6.69 14.27
N ASP A 83 -15.18 5.97 14.09
CA ASP A 83 -15.92 5.27 15.15
C ASP A 83 -15.65 3.77 15.20
N LEU A 84 -14.86 3.24 14.26
CA LEU A 84 -14.53 1.82 14.19
C LEU A 84 -13.31 1.47 15.06
N GLN A 85 -13.22 0.19 15.44
CA GLN A 85 -12.13 -0.35 16.23
C GLN A 85 -11.49 -1.56 15.54
N GLY A 86 -10.23 -1.84 15.89
CA GLY A 86 -9.48 -3.01 15.43
C GLY A 86 -8.21 -2.66 14.67
N VAL A 87 -7.27 -3.60 14.63
CA VAL A 87 -5.93 -3.41 14.05
C VAL A 87 -6.00 -2.98 12.57
N GLN A 88 -6.88 -3.59 11.77
CA GLN A 88 -7.05 -3.20 10.37
C GLN A 88 -7.54 -1.75 10.22
N VAL A 89 -8.44 -1.31 11.09
CA VAL A 89 -8.96 0.06 11.11
C VAL A 89 -7.84 1.03 11.47
N GLN A 90 -7.03 0.71 12.48
CA GLN A 90 -5.89 1.53 12.87
C GLN A 90 -4.86 1.68 11.74
N LEU A 91 -4.56 0.59 11.02
CA LEU A 91 -3.68 0.65 9.84
C LEU A 91 -4.27 1.54 8.74
N LEU A 92 -5.56 1.42 8.42
CA LEU A 92 -6.21 2.25 7.41
C LEU A 92 -6.31 3.72 7.81
N LEU A 93 -6.56 4.02 9.08
CA LEU A 93 -6.51 5.37 9.64
C LEU A 93 -5.11 5.97 9.54
N SER A 94 -4.07 5.17 9.84
CA SER A 94 -2.68 5.63 9.77
C SER A 94 -2.30 6.05 8.36
N ILE A 95 -2.64 5.26 7.34
CA ILE A 95 -2.36 5.64 5.94
C ILE A 95 -3.24 6.80 5.46
N ALA A 96 -4.50 6.89 5.91
CA ALA A 96 -5.35 8.04 5.61
C ALA A 96 -4.75 9.33 6.16
N ARG A 97 -4.40 9.35 7.45
CA ARG A 97 -3.79 10.50 8.13
C ARG A 97 -2.43 10.90 7.55
N LEU A 98 -1.63 9.90 7.17
CA LEU A 98 -0.35 10.14 6.50
C LEU A 98 -0.55 10.82 5.14
N ARG A 99 -1.51 10.35 4.33
CA ARG A 99 -1.77 10.89 2.98
C ARG A 99 -2.41 12.28 3.00
N GLU A 100 -3.31 12.54 3.95
CA GLU A 100 -3.89 13.89 4.11
C GLU A 100 -2.92 14.88 4.79
N GLY A 101 -1.80 14.40 5.35
CA GLY A 101 -0.82 15.22 6.06
C GLY A 101 -1.18 15.56 7.50
N ALA A 102 -2.19 14.91 8.09
CA ALA A 102 -2.56 15.07 9.49
C ALA A 102 -1.53 14.44 10.45
N THR A 103 -0.81 13.41 9.99
CA THR A 103 0.29 12.77 10.72
C THR A 103 1.59 12.87 9.93
N SER A 104 2.68 13.26 10.59
CA SER A 104 4.01 13.29 9.97
C SER A 104 4.51 11.88 9.63
N PRO A 105 5.28 11.71 8.53
CA PRO A 105 5.87 10.43 8.18
C PRO A 105 6.64 9.73 9.32
N GLU A 106 7.40 10.48 10.12
CA GLU A 106 8.19 9.96 11.23
C GLU A 106 7.32 9.36 12.33
N LEU A 107 6.25 10.07 12.70
CA LEU A 107 5.27 9.59 13.67
C LEU A 107 4.57 8.33 13.17
N THR A 108 4.17 8.27 11.88
CA THR A 108 3.58 7.06 11.31
C THR A 108 4.55 5.87 11.34
N MET A 109 5.86 6.08 11.13
CA MET A 109 6.85 5.00 11.27
C MET A 109 6.93 4.47 12.71
N VAL A 110 6.82 5.34 13.71
CA VAL A 110 6.76 4.95 15.13
C VAL A 110 5.49 4.13 15.41
N GLU A 111 4.34 4.60 14.95
CA GLU A 111 3.05 3.89 15.07
C GLU A 111 3.14 2.49 14.43
N MET A 112 3.69 2.39 13.22
CA MET A 112 3.86 1.10 12.54
C MET A 112 4.85 0.17 13.25
N THR A 113 5.78 0.71 14.04
CA THR A 113 6.66 -0.11 14.87
C THR A 113 5.92 -0.67 16.09
N GLN A 114 5.06 0.14 16.70
CA GLN A 114 4.23 -0.26 17.86
C GLN A 114 3.20 -1.34 17.47
N LEU A 115 2.60 -1.25 16.28
CA LEU A 115 1.63 -2.25 15.79
C LEU A 115 2.27 -3.56 15.30
N LYS A 116 3.58 -3.76 15.50
CA LYS A 116 4.26 -4.96 15.01
C LYS A 116 3.71 -6.24 15.63
N GLU A 117 3.58 -6.29 16.95
CA GLU A 117 3.13 -7.49 17.67
C GLU A 117 1.68 -7.85 17.31
N GLU A 118 0.82 -6.83 17.18
CA GLU A 118 -0.60 -6.99 16.82
C GLU A 118 -0.81 -7.49 15.38
N THR A 119 0.17 -7.30 14.50
CA THR A 119 0.08 -7.69 13.09
C THR A 119 0.83 -8.98 12.75
N GLN A 120 1.76 -9.41 13.59
CA GLN A 120 2.64 -10.57 13.32
C GLN A 120 1.89 -11.90 13.15
N GLY A 121 0.68 -12.03 13.72
CA GLY A 121 -0.16 -13.21 13.57
C GLY A 121 -0.98 -13.30 12.28
N ASP A 122 -1.06 -12.20 11.52
CA ASP A 122 -1.84 -12.11 10.28
C ASP A 122 -0.97 -11.55 9.15
N THR A 123 -0.63 -12.41 8.19
CA THR A 123 0.23 -12.06 7.05
C THR A 123 -0.30 -10.87 6.25
N GLN A 124 -1.62 -10.68 6.14
CA GLN A 124 -2.19 -9.54 5.40
C GLN A 124 -2.02 -8.25 6.18
N LEU A 125 -2.26 -8.27 7.49
CA LEU A 125 -2.06 -7.09 8.34
C LEU A 125 -0.58 -6.72 8.45
N GLU A 126 0.31 -7.72 8.59
CA GLU A 126 1.75 -7.49 8.61
C GLU A 126 2.24 -6.84 7.30
N ARG A 127 1.80 -7.36 6.15
CA ARG A 127 2.13 -6.80 4.84
C ARG A 127 1.62 -5.37 4.68
N LEU A 128 0.38 -5.10 5.11
CA LEU A 128 -0.17 -3.74 5.08
C LEU A 128 0.67 -2.79 5.95
N ARG A 129 1.00 -3.19 7.20
CA ARG A 129 1.85 -2.40 8.11
C ARG A 129 3.24 -2.12 7.53
N LEU A 130 3.88 -3.12 6.93
CA LEU A 130 5.16 -2.95 6.24
C LEU A 130 5.05 -2.02 5.03
N GLY A 131 3.94 -2.11 4.29
CA GLY A 131 3.65 -1.20 3.18
C GLY A 131 3.52 0.26 3.64
N ILE A 132 2.78 0.49 4.73
CA ILE A 132 2.63 1.83 5.32
C ILE A 132 3.99 2.34 5.81
N SER A 133 4.81 1.48 6.42
CA SER A 133 6.18 1.82 6.84
C SER A 133 7.05 2.25 5.66
N ALA A 134 6.96 1.55 4.53
CA ALA A 134 7.69 1.87 3.30
C ALA A 134 7.22 3.20 2.68
N GLU A 135 5.91 3.46 2.71
CA GLU A 135 5.33 4.71 2.20
C GLU A 135 5.68 5.90 3.10
N ALA A 136 5.61 5.75 4.43
CA ALA A 136 6.05 6.76 5.37
C ALA A 136 7.56 7.05 5.19
N SER A 137 8.41 6.03 5.11
CA SER A 137 9.84 6.20 4.83
C SER A 137 10.09 6.94 3.52
N ARG A 138 9.29 6.67 2.47
CA ARG A 138 9.37 7.39 1.19
C ARG A 138 9.07 8.87 1.36
N LEU A 139 8.02 9.22 2.11
CA LEU A 139 7.63 10.61 2.34
C LEU A 139 8.62 11.36 3.24
N ALA A 140 9.22 10.67 4.21
CA ALA A 140 10.28 11.21 5.09
C ALA A 140 11.63 11.41 4.37
N GLY A 141 11.81 10.84 3.18
CA GLY A 141 13.13 10.76 2.53
C GLY A 141 14.08 9.75 3.19
N ASP A 142 13.59 8.88 4.09
CA ASP A 142 14.37 7.78 4.68
C ASP A 142 14.53 6.64 3.65
N LEU A 143 15.56 6.75 2.81
CA LEU A 143 15.86 5.77 1.77
C LEU A 143 16.21 4.40 2.36
N GLU A 144 16.88 4.35 3.51
CA GLU A 144 17.26 3.08 4.14
C GLU A 144 16.05 2.39 4.77
N GLY A 145 15.24 3.12 5.53
CA GLY A 145 13.99 2.63 6.11
C GLY A 145 13.06 2.09 5.02
N ARG A 146 12.97 2.80 3.90
CA ARG A 146 12.17 2.36 2.75
C ARG A 146 12.68 1.04 2.17
N VAL A 147 13.98 0.90 1.94
CA VAL A 147 14.56 -0.37 1.43
C VAL A 147 14.30 -1.51 2.41
N ARG A 148 14.57 -1.31 3.71
CA ARG A 148 14.35 -2.34 4.75
C ARG A 148 12.90 -2.82 4.81
N ALA A 149 11.94 -1.90 4.73
CA ALA A 149 10.52 -2.23 4.73
C ALA A 149 10.12 -3.03 3.48
N LEU A 150 10.59 -2.62 2.30
CA LEU A 150 10.31 -3.30 1.03
C LEU A 150 10.96 -4.69 0.96
N GLU A 151 12.18 -4.87 1.47
CA GLU A 151 12.82 -6.19 1.58
C GLU A 151 12.02 -7.13 2.47
N SER A 152 11.61 -6.65 3.64
CA SER A 152 10.80 -7.42 4.58
C SER A 152 9.48 -7.85 3.93
N LEU A 153 8.85 -6.93 3.20
CA LEU A 153 7.59 -7.18 2.51
C LEU A 153 7.72 -8.21 1.37
N LEU A 154 8.78 -8.08 0.57
CA LEU A 154 9.04 -8.96 -0.58
C LEU A 154 9.71 -10.30 -0.23
N SER A 155 10.08 -10.51 1.04
CA SER A 155 10.61 -11.80 1.51
C SER A 155 9.66 -12.98 1.26
N HIS A 156 8.37 -12.70 1.07
CA HIS A 156 7.31 -13.67 0.77
C HIS A 156 6.78 -13.57 -0.68
N GLY A 157 7.49 -12.87 -1.56
CA GLY A 157 7.11 -12.62 -2.96
C GLY A 157 6.37 -11.30 -3.20
N GLU A 158 6.11 -11.01 -4.47
CA GLU A 158 5.34 -9.84 -4.88
C GLU A 158 3.89 -9.93 -4.38
N THR A 159 3.32 -8.79 -4.01
CA THR A 159 1.99 -8.78 -3.39
C THR A 159 1.26 -7.47 -3.65
N SER A 160 -0.07 -7.57 -3.78
CA SER A 160 -0.96 -6.41 -3.73
C SER A 160 -1.30 -6.10 -2.28
N LEU A 161 -1.16 -4.83 -1.91
CA LEU A 161 -1.42 -4.31 -0.57
C LEU A 161 -2.75 -3.54 -0.50
N GLY A 162 -3.64 -3.79 -1.46
CA GLY A 162 -4.91 -3.07 -1.57
C GLY A 162 -4.69 -1.59 -1.81
N VAL A 163 -4.97 -0.77 -0.79
CA VAL A 163 -4.94 0.71 -0.84
C VAL A 163 -3.55 1.31 -1.14
N LEU A 164 -2.48 0.53 -0.95
CA LEU A 164 -1.10 0.92 -1.27
C LEU A 164 -0.63 0.46 -2.66
N GLY A 165 -1.49 -0.24 -3.41
CA GLY A 165 -1.15 -0.81 -4.72
C GLY A 165 -0.25 -2.05 -4.62
N THR A 166 0.41 -2.37 -5.73
CA THR A 166 1.28 -3.56 -5.86
C THR A 166 2.71 -3.21 -5.53
N VAL A 167 3.34 -4.03 -4.69
CA VAL A 167 4.78 -3.98 -4.44
C VAL A 167 5.46 -5.11 -5.21
N SER A 168 6.42 -4.73 -6.04
CA SER A 168 7.17 -5.60 -6.94
C SER A 168 8.68 -5.50 -6.72
N ILE A 169 9.43 -6.45 -7.27
CA ILE A 169 10.90 -6.41 -7.29
C ILE A 169 11.39 -5.13 -7.97
N ALA A 170 10.71 -4.67 -9.04
CA ALA A 170 11.04 -3.41 -9.71
C ALA A 170 10.94 -2.19 -8.76
N THR A 171 9.96 -2.19 -7.86
CA THR A 171 9.78 -1.14 -6.85
C THR A 171 10.96 -1.12 -5.87
N LEU A 172 11.39 -2.31 -5.42
CA LEU A 172 12.57 -2.46 -4.56
C LEU A 172 13.86 -2.03 -5.26
N LEU A 173 14.08 -2.45 -6.52
CA LEU A 173 15.25 -2.07 -7.30
C LEU A 173 15.33 -0.56 -7.51
N LYS A 174 14.18 0.11 -7.74
CA LYS A 174 14.13 1.58 -7.81
C LYS A 174 14.53 2.23 -6.48
N ALA A 175 14.05 1.71 -5.36
CA ALA A 175 14.42 2.21 -4.03
C ALA A 175 15.93 2.02 -3.76
N TYR A 176 16.49 0.87 -4.12
CA TYR A 176 17.92 0.61 -4.07
C TYR A 176 18.72 1.59 -4.92
N GLY A 177 18.26 1.90 -6.13
CA GLY A 177 18.91 2.89 -7.00
C GLY A 177 18.98 4.28 -6.36
N LEU A 178 17.90 4.74 -5.72
CA LEU A 178 17.90 6.01 -4.99
C LEU A 178 18.88 6.00 -3.83
N LEU A 179 18.87 4.94 -3.00
CA LEU A 179 19.80 4.80 -1.89
C LEU A 179 21.26 4.75 -2.36
N ALA A 180 21.54 3.99 -3.42
CA ALA A 180 22.88 3.87 -3.99
C ALA A 180 23.40 5.22 -4.49
N ASN A 181 22.55 6.01 -5.16
CA ASN A 181 22.91 7.36 -5.61
C ASN A 181 23.22 8.28 -4.43
N GLU A 182 22.40 8.25 -3.37
CA GLU A 182 22.61 9.06 -2.18
C GLU A 182 23.93 8.70 -1.48
N VAL A 183 24.23 7.40 -1.34
CA VAL A 183 25.50 6.93 -0.79
C VAL A 183 26.67 7.34 -1.69
N ALA A 184 26.54 7.18 -3.00
CA ALA A 184 27.58 7.54 -3.96
C ALA A 184 27.90 9.04 -3.92
N ASN A 185 26.88 9.90 -3.86
CA ASN A 185 27.04 11.34 -3.73
C ASN A 185 27.79 11.71 -2.45
N ARG A 186 27.40 11.12 -1.31
CA ARG A 186 28.09 11.31 -0.02
C ARG A 186 29.55 10.84 -0.04
N GLN A 187 29.89 9.88 -0.89
CA GLN A 187 31.24 9.33 -1.04
C GLN A 187 32.00 9.91 -2.24
N HIS A 188 31.44 10.93 -2.90
CA HIS A 188 32.00 11.56 -4.10
C HIS A 188 32.37 10.56 -5.21
N LEU A 189 31.59 9.49 -5.37
CA LEU A 189 31.82 8.49 -6.42
C LEU A 189 31.33 9.03 -7.76
N LEU A 190 32.26 9.18 -8.70
CA LEU A 190 31.96 9.66 -10.04
C LEU A 190 31.29 8.57 -10.88
N VAL A 191 30.28 8.97 -11.66
CA VAL A 191 29.70 8.10 -12.68
C VAL A 191 30.75 7.78 -13.74
N GLY A 192 30.93 6.49 -14.03
CA GLY A 192 31.93 5.99 -14.99
C GLY A 192 33.24 5.51 -14.37
N ASP A 193 33.53 5.82 -13.09
CA ASP A 193 34.70 5.27 -12.38
C ASP A 193 34.38 3.91 -11.72
N THR A 194 34.18 2.89 -12.54
CA THR A 194 33.81 1.54 -12.07
C THR A 194 34.80 0.97 -11.02
N ALA A 195 36.08 1.33 -11.08
CA ALA A 195 37.08 0.84 -10.14
C ALA A 195 36.85 1.38 -8.72
N SER A 196 36.56 2.67 -8.59
CA SER A 196 36.22 3.27 -7.28
C SER A 196 34.91 2.74 -6.73
N TRP A 197 33.90 2.56 -7.59
CA TRP A 197 32.64 1.92 -7.21
C TRP A 197 32.83 0.50 -6.68
N LEU A 198 33.63 -0.34 -7.36
CA LEU A 198 33.90 -1.72 -6.92
C LEU A 198 34.69 -1.77 -5.62
N ARG A 199 35.69 -0.89 -5.42
CA ARG A 199 36.43 -0.79 -4.16
C ARG A 199 35.50 -0.40 -3.01
N PHE A 200 34.67 0.61 -3.22
CA PHE A 200 33.70 1.04 -2.23
C PHE A 200 32.73 -0.10 -1.88
N ALA A 201 32.10 -0.72 -2.87
CA ALA A 201 31.17 -1.84 -2.65
C ALA A 201 31.82 -2.99 -1.85
N ARG A 202 33.07 -3.36 -2.15
CA ARG A 202 33.80 -4.39 -1.40
C ARG A 202 34.08 -3.97 0.05
N SER A 203 34.36 -2.70 0.29
CA SER A 203 34.57 -2.17 1.64
C SER A 203 33.29 -2.26 2.47
N VAL A 204 32.13 -1.92 1.89
CA VAL A 204 30.88 -1.93 2.64
C VAL A 204 30.21 -3.29 2.71
N ALA A 205 30.46 -4.20 1.77
CA ALA A 205 30.04 -5.60 1.87
C ALA A 205 30.66 -6.36 3.06
N ARG A 206 31.71 -5.79 3.67
CA ARG A 206 32.35 -6.28 4.91
C ARG A 206 31.78 -5.60 6.16
N SER A 207 30.99 -4.53 6.00
CA SER A 207 30.34 -3.82 7.10
C SER A 207 29.03 -4.52 7.51
N PRO A 208 28.76 -4.72 8.82
CA PRO A 208 27.53 -5.34 9.29
C PRO A 208 26.24 -4.59 8.94
N TRP A 209 26.34 -3.31 8.58
CA TRP A 209 25.23 -2.37 8.46
C TRP A 209 24.67 -2.20 7.04
N PHE A 210 25.18 -2.92 6.04
CA PHE A 210 24.71 -2.76 4.66
C PHE A 210 23.36 -3.47 4.42
N PRO A 211 22.31 -2.75 3.94
CA PRO A 211 21.07 -3.39 3.50
C PRO A 211 21.36 -4.32 2.32
N GLY A 212 20.77 -5.51 2.30
CA GLY A 212 21.10 -6.59 1.35
C GLY A 212 21.42 -7.95 1.98
N ARG A 213 21.24 -8.11 3.31
CA ARG A 213 21.45 -9.41 3.98
C ARG A 213 20.47 -10.50 3.50
N PHE A 214 19.33 -10.12 2.92
CA PHE A 214 18.32 -11.06 2.40
C PHE A 214 18.75 -11.85 1.16
N MET A 215 19.75 -11.41 0.37
CA MET A 215 20.27 -12.20 -0.75
C MET A 215 21.30 -13.28 -0.34
N ARG A 216 21.72 -13.35 0.93
CA ARG A 216 22.73 -14.33 1.38
C ARG A 216 22.15 -15.65 1.93
N THR A 217 20.85 -15.73 2.22
CA THR A 217 20.29 -16.89 2.96
C THR A 217 19.65 -17.98 2.10
N SER A 218 19.67 -17.89 0.77
CA SER A 218 19.14 -18.94 -0.12
C SER A 218 20.20 -19.67 -0.96
N HIS A 219 21.44 -19.80 -0.47
CA HIS A 219 22.38 -20.78 -1.00
C HIS A 219 22.34 -22.07 -0.17
N ARG A 220 21.38 -22.94 -0.49
CA ARG A 220 21.69 -24.38 -0.47
C ARG A 220 22.67 -24.61 -1.63
N PRO A 221 23.87 -25.14 -1.41
CA PRO A 221 24.76 -25.48 -2.51
C PRO A 221 24.09 -26.61 -3.31
N LEU A 222 23.81 -26.35 -4.59
CA LEU A 222 23.59 -27.42 -5.55
C LEU A 222 24.90 -28.19 -5.65
N ARG A 223 24.92 -29.38 -5.05
CA ARG A 223 25.92 -30.40 -5.35
C ARG A 223 25.65 -30.89 -6.76
N TRP A 224 26.62 -30.71 -7.65
CA TRP A 224 26.80 -31.56 -8.82
C TRP A 224 27.66 -32.74 -8.41
#